data_AF-J7IMA1-F1
#
_entry.id   AF-J7IMA1-F1
#
_cell.length_a   1.000
_cell.length_b   1.000
_cell.length_c   1.000
_cell.angle_alpha   90.00
_cell.angle_beta   90.00
_cell.angle_gamma   90.00
#
_symmetry.space_group_name_H-M   'P 1'
#
loop_
_entity.id
_entity.type
_entity.pdbx_description
1 polymer ?
#
loop_
_entity_poly.entity_id
_entity_poly.type
_entity_poly.pdbx_seq_one_letter_code
_entity_poly.pdbx_strand_id
1 'polypeptide(L)'
;MNWKKPFIASIISLTFLTVLAMGCNKTDETPTPQPSGPQLTETPKVSYAGDDACKACHTETFENVTHTKHHAAFKPLADFPLEKPLGEITIFDAANKDKPTSTTLDLSKAKIYGVMMDDYVIAEIPESAGFKEKLYRVGAVHKTNDKWTVEAPKQADIDNDGKNDWTAESFTCGKCHAPGIEVGSPSYGVSCESCHGPGGNHVSATDKKGTMNSETAKESCLSCHESNPSKDAQGNFTANTHYGTRNYFASKHAQSSQLNQCLTCHTTHKANTNGSLLPTDKPTDNCVKCHAGKTFDLDKLMWKNPTDERGHFTRDHSFGAMKYEDLQDDPATKPIEIKNPTMIELIKKQLPELAK
;
A
#
# COMPACT_ATOMS: atom_id res chain seq x y z
N MET A 1 56.08 -48.70 4.97
CA MET A 1 56.47 -48.95 3.56
C MET A 1 55.44 -48.26 2.67
N ASN A 2 55.74 -47.27 1.83
CA ASN A 2 56.82 -47.12 0.82
C ASN A 2 56.81 -48.28 -0.19
N TRP A 3 56.86 -48.09 -1.51
CA TRP A 3 57.06 -46.90 -2.38
C TRP A 3 56.65 -47.28 -3.84
N LYS A 4 56.35 -46.43 -4.84
CA LYS A 4 56.18 -44.96 -5.01
C LYS A 4 55.47 -44.66 -6.36
N LYS A 5 54.91 -43.45 -6.56
CA LYS A 5 54.54 -42.92 -7.89
C LYS A 5 55.79 -42.49 -8.70
N PRO A 6 55.67 -42.32 -10.02
CA PRO A 6 56.32 -41.21 -10.73
C PRO A 6 55.32 -40.27 -11.43
N PHE A 7 55.79 -39.06 -11.74
CA PHE A 7 55.13 -38.07 -12.61
C PHE A 7 55.27 -38.46 -14.10
N ILE A 8 54.37 -37.94 -14.94
CA ILE A 8 54.67 -37.55 -16.33
C ILE A 8 54.25 -36.08 -16.47
N ALA A 9 55.04 -35.29 -17.20
CA ALA A 9 54.93 -33.84 -17.26
C ALA A 9 54.23 -33.32 -18.54
N SER A 10 53.90 -32.03 -18.54
CA SER A 10 53.19 -31.34 -19.62
C SER A 10 54.02 -31.24 -20.91
N ILE A 11 53.41 -31.61 -22.04
CA ILE A 11 53.82 -31.19 -23.39
C ILE A 11 52.55 -30.95 -24.21
N ILE A 12 52.36 -29.72 -24.68
CA ILE A 12 51.97 -29.36 -26.06
C ILE A 12 52.40 -27.91 -26.23
N SER A 13 53.16 -27.63 -27.29
CA SER A 13 53.73 -26.31 -27.57
C SER A 13 53.21 -25.80 -28.91
N LEU A 14 53.33 -24.49 -29.09
CA LEU A 14 53.03 -23.68 -30.27
C LEU A 14 52.93 -24.44 -31.61
N THR A 15 51.78 -24.32 -32.28
CA THR A 15 51.74 -24.11 -33.74
C THR A 15 50.37 -23.59 -34.17
N PHE A 16 50.29 -22.27 -34.44
CA PHE A 16 49.68 -21.68 -35.64
C PHE A 16 49.74 -20.15 -35.50
N LEU A 17 50.53 -19.49 -36.36
CA LEU A 17 50.63 -18.05 -36.46
C LEU A 17 50.48 -17.64 -37.94
N THR A 18 50.06 -16.40 -38.17
CA THR A 18 50.06 -15.69 -39.47
C THR A 18 49.32 -16.34 -40.65
N VAL A 19 48.09 -15.85 -40.91
CA VAL A 19 47.64 -15.53 -42.28
C VAL A 19 46.86 -14.20 -42.24
N LEU A 20 47.25 -13.27 -43.13
CA LEU A 20 46.56 -12.05 -43.58
C LEU A 20 45.90 -11.11 -42.54
N ALA A 21 46.52 -9.95 -42.35
CA ALA A 21 45.81 -8.70 -42.09
C ALA A 21 45.80 -7.86 -43.37
N MET A 22 44.63 -7.65 -43.99
CA MET A 22 44.42 -6.54 -44.95
C MET A 22 42.94 -6.24 -45.19
N GLY A 23 42.51 -5.04 -44.79
CA GLY A 23 41.49 -4.23 -45.45
C GLY A 23 40.09 -4.81 -45.74
N CYS A 24 39.13 -4.47 -44.89
CA CYS A 24 37.82 -4.01 -45.36
C CYS A 24 37.26 -2.95 -44.42
N ASN A 25 37.06 -1.73 -44.93
CA ASN A 25 36.23 -0.73 -44.25
C ASN A 25 34.78 -1.27 -44.23
N LYS A 26 34.27 -1.52 -43.03
CA LYS A 26 32.83 -1.41 -42.77
C LYS A 26 32.66 -0.41 -41.65
N THR A 27 32.00 0.69 -42.00
CA THR A 27 31.43 1.67 -41.07
C THR A 27 30.64 0.97 -39.98
N ASP A 28 30.68 1.51 -38.76
CA ASP A 28 29.73 1.15 -37.72
C ASP A 28 28.31 1.26 -38.27
N GLU A 29 27.53 0.19 -38.19
CA GLU A 29 26.10 0.23 -38.48
C GLU A 29 25.44 0.98 -37.31
N THR A 30 25.30 2.30 -37.47
CA THR A 30 24.52 3.17 -36.58
C THR A 30 23.19 2.47 -36.27
N PRO A 31 22.84 2.25 -35.00
CA PRO A 31 21.64 1.50 -34.66
C PRO A 31 20.42 2.17 -35.29
N THR A 32 19.70 1.41 -36.11
CA THR A 32 18.50 1.89 -36.82
C THR A 32 17.58 2.61 -35.84
N PRO A 33 17.14 3.85 -36.12
CA PRO A 33 16.24 4.57 -35.23
C PRO A 33 15.00 3.72 -34.93
N GLN A 34 14.90 3.28 -33.68
CA GLN A 34 13.69 2.62 -33.16
C GLN A 34 12.51 3.57 -33.43
N PRO A 35 11.39 3.09 -34.00
CA PRO A 35 10.29 3.96 -34.42
C PRO A 35 9.86 4.81 -33.24
N SER A 36 9.87 6.14 -33.44
CA SER A 36 9.61 7.11 -32.39
C SER A 36 8.27 6.80 -31.71
N GLY A 37 8.31 6.62 -30.39
CA GLY A 37 7.09 6.50 -29.58
C GLY A 37 6.19 7.74 -29.78
N PRO A 38 4.88 7.64 -29.49
CA PRO A 38 3.91 8.70 -29.77
C PRO A 38 4.39 10.03 -29.23
N GLN A 39 4.63 10.98 -30.14
CA GLN A 39 5.28 12.25 -29.84
C GLN A 39 4.29 13.16 -29.10
N LEU A 40 4.35 13.16 -27.77
CA LEU A 40 3.63 14.10 -26.91
C LEU A 40 4.15 15.52 -27.19
N THR A 41 3.33 16.35 -27.83
CA THR A 41 3.72 17.69 -28.31
C THR A 41 3.68 18.78 -27.22
N GLU A 42 3.22 18.46 -26.01
CA GLU A 42 3.28 19.33 -24.84
C GLU A 42 3.77 18.52 -23.63
N THR A 43 4.36 19.20 -22.65
CA THR A 43 4.73 18.59 -21.36
C THR A 43 3.46 18.04 -20.69
N PRO A 44 3.33 16.71 -20.52
CA PRO A 44 2.05 16.13 -20.12
C PRO A 44 1.67 16.57 -18.70
N LYS A 45 0.64 17.41 -18.60
CA LYS A 45 0.04 17.78 -17.32
C LYS A 45 -0.49 16.50 -16.66
N VAL A 46 -0.03 16.22 -15.44
CA VAL A 46 -0.52 15.07 -14.65
C VAL A 46 -2.03 15.19 -14.53
N SER A 47 -2.72 14.17 -15.06
CA SER A 47 -4.18 14.14 -15.15
C SER A 47 -4.67 12.75 -14.79
N TYR A 48 -5.45 12.70 -13.72
CA TYR A 48 -6.23 11.52 -13.33
C TYR A 48 -7.53 11.48 -14.15
N ALA A 49 -7.96 10.28 -14.54
CA ALA A 49 -9.12 10.04 -15.39
C ALA A 49 -10.33 9.47 -14.61
N GLY A 50 -10.10 8.87 -13.44
CA GLY A 50 -11.12 8.15 -12.67
C GLY A 50 -11.47 6.77 -13.24
N ASP A 51 -12.04 5.91 -12.40
CA ASP A 51 -12.26 4.50 -12.74
C ASP A 51 -13.33 4.30 -13.82
N ASP A 52 -14.30 5.20 -13.97
CA ASP A 52 -15.31 5.12 -15.04
C ASP A 52 -14.67 5.27 -16.44
N ALA A 53 -13.59 6.06 -16.56
CA ALA A 53 -12.82 6.15 -17.81
C ALA A 53 -12.04 4.85 -18.11
N CYS A 54 -11.56 4.17 -17.07
CA CYS A 54 -10.94 2.84 -17.19
C CYS A 54 -11.97 1.77 -17.58
N LYS A 55 -13.12 1.76 -16.89
CA LYS A 55 -14.25 0.84 -17.07
C LYS A 55 -14.81 0.86 -18.51
N ALA A 56 -14.80 2.02 -19.17
CA ALA A 56 -15.23 2.16 -20.56
C ALA A 56 -14.45 1.28 -21.57
N CYS A 57 -13.23 0.84 -21.22
CA CYS A 57 -12.42 -0.09 -22.02
C CYS A 57 -12.09 -1.41 -21.30
N HIS A 58 -12.14 -1.46 -19.97
CA HIS A 58 -11.69 -2.57 -19.14
C HIS A 58 -12.81 -3.14 -18.24
N THR A 59 -14.04 -3.25 -18.77
CA THR A 59 -15.26 -3.59 -18.03
C THR A 59 -15.11 -4.79 -17.09
N GLU A 60 -14.69 -5.96 -17.59
CA GLU A 60 -14.52 -7.18 -16.77
C GLU A 60 -13.49 -6.97 -15.64
N THR A 61 -12.41 -6.24 -15.91
CA THR A 61 -11.37 -5.96 -14.91
C THR A 61 -11.91 -5.04 -13.82
N PHE A 62 -12.63 -3.97 -14.21
CA PHE A 62 -13.29 -3.08 -13.26
C PHE A 62 -14.30 -3.83 -12.39
N GLU A 63 -15.18 -4.64 -13.00
CA GLU A 63 -16.20 -5.42 -12.29
C GLU A 63 -15.58 -6.35 -11.24
N ASN A 64 -14.56 -7.14 -11.60
CA ASN A 64 -13.86 -8.00 -10.64
C ASN A 64 -13.09 -7.20 -9.56
N VAL A 65 -12.61 -5.99 -9.86
CA VAL A 65 -11.98 -5.09 -8.89
C VAL A 65 -12.98 -4.50 -7.88
N THR A 66 -14.24 -4.24 -8.27
CA THR A 66 -15.26 -3.72 -7.32
C THR A 66 -15.53 -4.66 -6.14
N HIS A 67 -15.27 -5.96 -6.30
CA HIS A 67 -15.44 -6.97 -5.25
C HIS A 67 -14.23 -7.11 -4.30
N THR A 68 -13.20 -6.26 -4.45
CA THR A 68 -11.97 -6.31 -3.65
C THR A 68 -12.04 -5.44 -2.40
N LYS A 69 -11.24 -5.79 -1.37
CA LYS A 69 -11.10 -4.96 -0.16
C LYS A 69 -10.42 -3.61 -0.39
N HIS A 70 -9.70 -3.42 -1.52
CA HIS A 70 -9.16 -2.12 -1.90
C HIS A 70 -10.28 -1.18 -2.36
N HIS A 71 -11.16 -1.63 -3.28
CA HIS A 71 -12.31 -0.84 -3.71
C HIS A 71 -13.25 -0.53 -2.52
N ALA A 72 -13.48 -1.51 -1.64
CA ALA A 72 -14.28 -1.31 -0.44
C ALA A 72 -13.62 -0.43 0.66
N ALA A 73 -12.38 0.05 0.49
CA ALA A 73 -11.71 0.91 1.47
C ALA A 73 -12.27 2.34 1.53
N PHE A 74 -13.00 2.77 0.49
CA PHE A 74 -13.69 4.05 0.45
C PHE A 74 -14.96 3.97 -0.40
N LYS A 75 -16.09 4.42 0.13
CA LYS A 75 -17.41 4.30 -0.52
C LYS A 75 -18.17 5.63 -0.50
N PRO A 76 -19.11 5.86 -1.43
CA PRO A 76 -20.01 7.01 -1.33
C PRO A 76 -20.91 6.87 -0.08
N LEU A 77 -21.25 7.97 0.57
CA LEU A 77 -22.13 7.95 1.76
C LEU A 77 -23.55 7.43 1.44
N ALA A 78 -23.95 7.41 0.16
CA ALA A 78 -25.20 6.81 -0.31
C ALA A 78 -25.31 5.30 -0.06
N ASP A 79 -24.19 4.58 0.10
CA ASP A 79 -24.17 3.14 0.41
C ASP A 79 -24.59 2.83 1.86
N PHE A 80 -24.72 3.87 2.70
CA PHE A 80 -25.03 3.77 4.12
C PHE A 80 -26.43 4.38 4.39
N PRO A 81 -27.52 3.62 4.17
CA PRO A 81 -28.88 4.14 4.35
C PRO A 81 -29.14 4.53 5.82
N LEU A 82 -29.12 5.84 6.08
CA LEU A 82 -29.25 6.42 7.41
C LEU A 82 -30.69 6.35 7.92
N GLU A 83 -30.88 6.12 9.22
CA GLU A 83 -32.21 6.17 9.87
C GLU A 83 -32.81 7.58 9.85
N LYS A 84 -31.95 8.60 9.90
CA LYS A 84 -32.31 10.02 9.94
C LYS A 84 -31.56 10.75 8.83
N PRO A 85 -32.15 11.78 8.20
CA PRO A 85 -31.41 12.63 7.28
C PRO A 85 -30.24 13.30 8.00
N LEU A 86 -29.19 13.61 7.23
CA LEU A 86 -28.11 14.49 7.65
C LEU A 86 -28.66 15.89 7.98
N GLY A 87 -27.95 16.62 8.83
CA GLY A 87 -28.30 17.99 9.21
C GLY A 87 -27.15 18.70 9.91
N GLU A 88 -27.48 19.76 10.64
CA GLU A 88 -26.53 20.58 11.39
C GLU A 88 -25.98 19.84 12.63
N ILE A 89 -24.64 19.77 12.71
CA ILE A 89 -23.88 19.35 13.89
C ILE A 89 -22.86 20.43 14.26
N THR A 90 -22.69 20.69 15.55
CA THR A 90 -21.57 21.53 16.02
C THR A 90 -20.37 20.63 16.25
N ILE A 91 -19.28 20.91 15.54
CA ILE A 91 -18.04 20.13 15.56
C ILE A 91 -16.88 20.95 16.11
N PHE A 92 -15.95 20.29 16.81
CA PHE A 92 -14.74 20.90 17.39
C PHE A 92 -13.47 20.37 16.73
N ASP A 93 -12.52 21.25 16.44
CA ASP A 93 -11.25 20.94 15.77
C ASP A 93 -10.26 20.22 16.71
N ALA A 94 -10.19 18.89 16.65
CA ALA A 94 -9.26 18.11 17.47
C ALA A 94 -7.79 18.20 17.02
N ALA A 95 -7.49 18.81 15.87
CA ALA A 95 -6.13 19.09 15.42
C ALA A 95 -5.56 20.37 16.06
N ASN A 96 -6.45 21.30 16.43
CA ASN A 96 -6.10 22.54 17.11
C ASN A 96 -6.01 22.32 18.63
N LYS A 97 -4.78 22.25 19.13
CA LYS A 97 -4.46 22.12 20.57
C LYS A 97 -4.10 23.47 21.21
N ASP A 98 -4.10 24.52 20.41
CA ASP A 98 -3.62 25.85 20.77
C ASP A 98 -4.77 26.73 21.30
N LYS A 99 -6.00 26.47 20.81
CA LYS A 99 -7.27 26.99 21.34
C LYS A 99 -8.45 26.09 20.92
N PRO A 100 -9.50 25.93 21.74
CA PRO A 100 -10.77 25.36 21.27
C PRO A 100 -11.29 26.17 20.08
N THR A 101 -11.70 25.47 19.02
CA THR A 101 -12.25 26.06 17.79
C THR A 101 -13.37 25.16 17.31
N SER A 102 -14.56 25.72 17.08
CA SER A 102 -15.74 24.96 16.68
C SER A 102 -16.56 25.68 15.62
N THR A 103 -17.39 24.92 14.90
CA THR A 103 -18.29 25.44 13.88
C THR A 103 -19.53 24.56 13.75
N THR A 104 -20.63 25.13 13.25
CA THR A 104 -21.83 24.34 12.91
C THR A 104 -21.77 23.95 11.44
N LEU A 105 -21.64 22.65 11.18
CA LEU A 105 -21.56 22.06 9.86
C LEU A 105 -22.88 21.36 9.53
N ASP A 106 -23.57 21.81 8.49
CA ASP A 106 -24.71 21.08 7.92
C ASP A 106 -24.22 19.96 7.00
N LEU A 107 -24.23 18.72 7.48
CA LEU A 107 -23.82 17.55 6.71
C LEU A 107 -24.71 17.29 5.48
N SER A 108 -25.92 17.85 5.40
CA SER A 108 -26.76 17.76 4.19
C SER A 108 -26.32 18.71 3.06
N LYS A 109 -25.53 19.73 3.38
CA LYS A 109 -24.99 20.74 2.44
C LYS A 109 -23.46 20.70 2.31
N ALA A 110 -22.77 20.07 3.25
CA ALA A 110 -21.32 19.96 3.27
C ALA A 110 -20.78 19.16 2.08
N LYS A 111 -19.55 19.48 1.65
CA LYS A 111 -18.84 18.70 0.63
C LYS A 111 -18.26 17.43 1.27
N ILE A 112 -19.12 16.41 1.36
CA ILE A 112 -18.75 15.06 1.78
C ILE A 112 -18.09 14.33 0.60
N TYR A 113 -16.92 13.74 0.84
CA TYR A 113 -16.21 12.91 -0.14
C TYR A 113 -16.72 11.46 -0.14
N GLY A 114 -17.04 10.93 1.04
CA GLY A 114 -17.51 9.57 1.23
C GLY A 114 -17.26 9.04 2.63
N VAL A 115 -17.30 7.72 2.78
CA VAL A 115 -17.00 6.98 4.02
C VAL A 115 -15.73 6.15 3.80
N MET A 116 -14.75 6.36 4.67
CA MET A 116 -13.49 5.65 4.70
C MET A 116 -13.61 4.40 5.60
N MET A 117 -13.20 3.25 5.07
CA MET A 117 -13.09 1.95 5.78
C MET A 117 -14.37 1.48 6.48
N ASP A 118 -15.54 1.80 5.91
CA ASP A 118 -16.87 1.52 6.49
C ASP A 118 -17.09 2.10 7.90
N ASP A 119 -16.30 3.12 8.28
CA ASP A 119 -16.25 3.73 9.61
C ASP A 119 -16.38 5.27 9.53
N TYR A 120 -15.46 6.00 8.90
CA TYR A 120 -15.39 7.46 9.03
C TYR A 120 -15.91 8.26 7.83
N VAL A 121 -16.87 9.16 8.06
CA VAL A 121 -17.35 10.16 7.09
C VAL A 121 -16.30 11.25 6.89
N ILE A 122 -15.86 11.45 5.64
CA ILE A 122 -14.84 12.44 5.26
C ILE A 122 -15.50 13.65 4.58
N ALA A 123 -15.21 14.86 5.06
CA ALA A 123 -15.75 16.09 4.50
C ALA A 123 -14.74 17.25 4.48
N GLU A 124 -15.00 18.23 3.60
CA GLU A 124 -14.30 19.52 3.57
C GLU A 124 -14.91 20.48 4.60
N ILE A 125 -14.06 21.10 5.42
CA ILE A 125 -14.45 22.17 6.35
C ILE A 125 -14.26 23.53 5.64
N PRO A 126 -15.24 24.45 5.71
CA PRO A 126 -15.08 25.80 5.16
C PRO A 126 -13.92 26.55 5.83
N GLU A 127 -13.05 27.17 5.03
CA GLU A 127 -11.89 27.93 5.52
C GLU A 127 -12.29 29.07 6.48
N SER A 128 -13.51 29.61 6.33
CA SER A 128 -14.11 30.59 7.24
C SER A 128 -14.38 30.09 8.67
N ALA A 129 -14.32 28.77 8.92
CA ALA A 129 -14.43 28.20 10.25
C ALA A 129 -13.14 28.36 11.09
N GLY A 130 -12.00 28.68 10.44
CA GLY A 130 -10.72 28.85 11.13
C GLY A 130 -10.10 27.56 11.69
N PHE A 131 -10.51 26.41 11.15
CA PHE A 131 -9.96 25.09 11.47
C PHE A 131 -8.53 24.95 10.92
N LYS A 132 -7.73 24.06 11.51
CA LYS A 132 -6.30 23.89 11.25
C LYS A 132 -5.99 23.08 9.99
N GLU A 133 -6.80 22.07 9.70
CA GLU A 133 -6.77 21.28 8.47
C GLU A 133 -7.96 21.69 7.57
N LYS A 134 -8.04 21.14 6.35
CA LYS A 134 -9.16 21.39 5.42
C LYS A 134 -10.09 20.18 5.24
N LEU A 135 -9.58 18.97 5.47
CA LEU A 135 -10.30 17.71 5.38
C LEU A 135 -10.26 17.03 6.75
N TYR A 136 -11.41 16.56 7.21
CA TYR A 136 -11.55 15.90 8.51
C TYR A 136 -12.42 14.66 8.42
N ARG A 137 -12.23 13.75 9.39
CA ARG A 137 -13.23 12.77 9.78
C ARG A 137 -14.27 13.50 10.63
N VAL A 138 -15.45 13.76 10.06
CA VAL A 138 -16.51 14.58 10.68
C VAL A 138 -17.66 13.78 11.29
N GLY A 139 -17.68 12.47 11.06
CA GLY A 139 -18.63 11.54 11.67
C GLY A 139 -18.10 10.11 11.59
N ALA A 140 -18.62 9.22 12.43
CA ALA A 140 -18.52 7.78 12.25
C ALA A 140 -19.89 7.21 11.87
N VAL A 141 -19.94 6.22 10.97
CA VAL A 141 -21.16 5.49 10.63
C VAL A 141 -21.27 4.23 11.50
N HIS A 142 -22.40 4.06 12.18
CA HIS A 142 -22.66 2.90 13.02
C HIS A 142 -23.91 2.15 12.53
N LYS A 143 -23.84 0.81 12.40
CA LYS A 143 -24.98 -0.01 11.94
C LYS A 143 -25.71 -0.64 13.13
N THR A 144 -26.94 -0.22 13.35
CA THR A 144 -27.85 -0.79 14.37
C THR A 144 -28.96 -1.56 13.66
N ASN A 145 -28.95 -2.89 13.78
CA ASN A 145 -29.76 -3.80 12.96
C ASN A 145 -29.51 -3.58 11.47
N ASP A 146 -30.49 -3.08 10.71
CA ASP A 146 -30.39 -2.77 9.27
C ASP A 146 -30.49 -1.27 8.94
N LYS A 147 -30.23 -0.41 9.93
CA LYS A 147 -30.14 1.05 9.74
C LYS A 147 -28.77 1.56 10.14
N TRP A 148 -28.35 2.66 9.52
CA TRP A 148 -27.13 3.37 9.89
C TRP A 148 -27.45 4.65 10.66
N THR A 149 -26.60 5.01 11.62
CA THR A 149 -26.53 6.32 12.26
C THR A 149 -25.21 6.99 11.91
N VAL A 150 -25.17 8.33 11.92
CA VAL A 150 -23.92 9.09 11.94
C VAL A 150 -23.77 9.66 13.34
N GLU A 151 -22.62 9.39 13.96
CA GLU A 151 -22.29 9.73 15.34
C GLU A 151 -20.91 10.39 15.39
N ALA A 152 -20.50 10.91 16.55
CA ALA A 152 -19.19 11.54 16.69
C ALA A 152 -18.06 10.51 16.45
N PRO A 153 -17.02 10.81 15.65
CA PRO A 153 -15.86 9.91 15.45
C PRO A 153 -15.16 9.56 16.76
N LYS A 154 -15.25 10.47 17.73
CA LYS A 154 -14.78 10.38 19.10
C LYS A 154 -15.55 11.42 19.91
N GLN A 155 -15.67 11.17 21.21
CA GLN A 155 -16.13 12.14 22.20
C GLN A 155 -14.97 12.59 23.08
N ALA A 156 -14.88 13.89 23.33
CA ALA A 156 -13.94 14.50 24.27
C ALA A 156 -14.45 15.88 24.69
N ASP A 157 -14.14 16.32 25.90
CA ASP A 157 -14.33 17.71 26.32
C ASP A 157 -13.18 18.54 25.74
N ILE A 158 -13.45 19.39 24.73
CA ILE A 158 -12.43 20.16 24.00
C ILE A 158 -12.30 21.58 24.55
N ASP A 159 -13.41 22.23 24.94
CA ASP A 159 -13.39 23.57 25.51
C ASP A 159 -13.31 23.62 27.05
N ASN A 160 -13.42 22.47 27.72
CA ASN A 160 -13.36 22.28 29.18
C ASN A 160 -14.61 22.78 29.92
N ASP A 161 -15.79 22.77 29.27
CA ASP A 161 -17.08 23.13 29.89
C ASP A 161 -17.73 21.99 30.71
N GLY A 162 -17.14 20.79 30.71
CA GLY A 162 -17.61 19.62 31.44
C GLY A 162 -18.56 18.70 30.66
N LYS A 163 -18.65 18.85 29.34
CA LYS A 163 -19.46 18.01 28.43
C LYS A 163 -18.57 17.33 27.38
N ASN A 164 -19.11 16.29 26.75
CA ASN A 164 -18.48 15.66 25.60
C ASN A 164 -18.87 16.37 24.31
N ASP A 165 -17.89 16.93 23.61
CA ASP A 165 -18.05 17.48 22.27
C ASP A 165 -18.06 16.39 21.18
N TRP A 166 -18.64 16.75 20.04
CA TRP A 166 -18.46 16.03 18.79
C TRP A 166 -17.17 16.52 18.12
N THR A 167 -16.14 15.68 18.05
CA THR A 167 -14.86 16.08 17.46
C THR A 167 -14.83 15.90 15.94
N ALA A 168 -14.16 16.81 15.24
CA ALA A 168 -13.64 16.59 13.91
C ALA A 168 -12.18 16.14 14.05
N GLU A 169 -11.89 14.90 13.66
CA GLU A 169 -10.56 14.29 13.83
C GLU A 169 -9.73 14.40 12.54
N SER A 170 -8.43 14.72 12.66
CA SER A 170 -7.48 14.86 11.53
C SER A 170 -7.57 13.73 10.50
N PHE A 171 -7.40 14.06 9.22
CA PHE A 171 -7.55 13.12 8.10
C PHE A 171 -6.22 12.42 7.70
N THR A 172 -5.37 12.10 8.68
CA THR A 172 -4.04 11.50 8.43
C THR A 172 -4.04 10.11 7.79
N CYS A 173 -5.21 9.47 7.66
CA CYS A 173 -5.39 8.17 7.01
C CYS A 173 -5.56 8.24 5.48
N GLY A 174 -5.79 9.44 4.92
CA GLY A 174 -6.17 9.65 3.52
C GLY A 174 -5.22 9.00 2.52
N LYS A 175 -3.91 9.19 2.69
CA LYS A 175 -2.84 8.60 1.85
C LYS A 175 -2.99 7.11 1.52
N CYS A 176 -3.53 6.28 2.40
CA CYS A 176 -3.66 4.84 2.18
C CYS A 176 -5.10 4.38 1.89
N HIS A 177 -6.11 5.06 2.44
CA HIS A 177 -7.51 4.62 2.37
C HIS A 177 -8.37 5.46 1.42
N ALA A 178 -7.92 6.66 1.06
CA ALA A 178 -8.51 7.51 0.04
C ALA A 178 -7.44 8.26 -0.78
N PRO A 179 -6.45 7.54 -1.36
CA PRO A 179 -5.32 8.16 -2.08
C PRO A 179 -5.77 9.08 -3.23
N GLY A 180 -6.93 8.81 -3.83
CA GLY A 180 -7.53 9.68 -4.84
C GLY A 180 -7.83 11.09 -4.35
N ILE A 181 -8.15 11.28 -3.07
CA ILE A 181 -8.39 12.62 -2.49
C ILE A 181 -7.09 13.43 -2.45
N GLU A 182 -6.00 12.82 -1.98
CA GLU A 182 -4.68 13.46 -1.85
C GLU A 182 -4.14 13.97 -3.21
N VAL A 183 -4.43 13.24 -4.29
CA VAL A 183 -3.94 13.55 -5.65
C VAL A 183 -4.97 14.27 -6.52
N GLY A 184 -6.19 14.51 -6.02
CA GLY A 184 -7.27 15.15 -6.77
C GLY A 184 -7.85 14.30 -7.91
N SER A 185 -7.81 12.97 -7.81
CA SER A 185 -8.47 12.07 -8.77
C SER A 185 -10.00 12.14 -8.62
N PRO A 186 -10.78 11.96 -9.72
CA PRO A 186 -12.22 11.75 -9.64
C PRO A 186 -12.62 10.51 -8.82
N SER A 187 -11.74 9.50 -8.74
CA SER A 187 -11.94 8.30 -7.92
C SER A 187 -11.20 8.43 -6.60
N TYR A 188 -11.91 8.84 -5.54
CA TYR A 188 -11.35 9.16 -4.23
C TYR A 188 -10.72 7.97 -3.48
N GLY A 189 -11.22 6.75 -3.66
CA GLY A 189 -10.74 5.55 -2.97
C GLY A 189 -9.43 4.97 -3.53
N VAL A 190 -9.13 3.71 -3.19
CA VAL A 190 -8.06 2.95 -3.85
C VAL A 190 -8.55 2.50 -5.23
N SER A 191 -8.19 3.30 -6.23
CA SER A 191 -8.62 3.25 -7.63
C SER A 191 -7.63 2.52 -8.55
N CYS A 192 -8.00 2.29 -9.82
CA CYS A 192 -7.09 1.81 -10.86
C CYS A 192 -5.81 2.68 -10.93
N GLU A 193 -5.97 3.99 -10.80
CA GLU A 193 -4.90 4.98 -10.88
C GLU A 193 -4.03 5.03 -9.61
N SER A 194 -4.52 4.49 -8.49
CA SER A 194 -3.73 4.33 -7.26
C SER A 194 -2.62 3.29 -7.42
N CYS A 195 -2.82 2.30 -8.31
CA CYS A 195 -1.79 1.32 -8.68
C CYS A 195 -1.08 1.70 -9.98
N HIS A 196 -1.81 2.01 -11.04
CA HIS A 196 -1.23 2.23 -12.37
C HIS A 196 -0.67 3.65 -12.60
N GLY A 197 -0.95 4.59 -11.70
CA GLY A 197 -0.64 6.00 -11.88
C GLY A 197 -1.66 6.76 -12.76
N PRO A 198 -1.40 8.04 -13.08
CA PRO A 198 -2.35 8.91 -13.76
C PRO A 198 -2.68 8.45 -15.20
N GLY A 199 -3.93 8.08 -15.45
CA GLY A 199 -4.39 7.46 -16.68
C GLY A 199 -4.81 8.43 -17.80
N GLY A 200 -4.84 9.74 -17.57
CA GLY A 200 -5.37 10.73 -18.53
C GLY A 200 -4.70 10.68 -19.92
N ASN A 201 -3.37 10.51 -19.95
CA ASN A 201 -2.62 10.34 -21.21
C ASN A 201 -2.99 9.03 -21.93
N HIS A 202 -3.20 7.94 -21.19
CA HIS A 202 -3.60 6.65 -21.76
C HIS A 202 -5.02 6.68 -22.32
N VAL A 203 -5.98 7.26 -21.59
CA VAL A 203 -7.37 7.40 -22.06
C VAL A 203 -7.44 8.24 -23.34
N SER A 204 -6.69 9.35 -23.40
CA SER A 204 -6.69 10.26 -24.56
C SER A 204 -5.86 9.79 -25.77
N ALA A 205 -4.84 8.94 -25.58
CA ALA A 205 -3.96 8.51 -26.68
C ALA A 205 -4.67 7.64 -27.73
N THR A 206 -4.32 7.85 -29.01
CA THR A 206 -4.84 7.06 -30.15
C THR A 206 -4.26 5.64 -30.18
N ASP A 207 -2.95 5.50 -30.01
CA ASP A 207 -2.34 4.22 -29.61
C ASP A 207 -2.10 4.26 -28.10
N LYS A 208 -2.68 3.27 -27.41
CA LYS A 208 -2.66 3.12 -25.95
C LYS A 208 -1.53 2.21 -25.45
N LYS A 209 -0.78 1.59 -26.37
CA LYS A 209 0.26 0.62 -26.04
C LYS A 209 1.48 1.28 -25.43
N GLY A 210 1.82 0.89 -24.20
CA GLY A 210 3.01 1.40 -23.48
C GLY A 210 2.87 2.81 -22.90
N THR A 211 1.68 3.43 -22.97
CA THR A 211 1.42 4.74 -22.35
C THR A 211 1.23 4.66 -20.83
N MET A 212 1.15 3.45 -20.27
CA MET A 212 1.14 3.16 -18.82
C MET A 212 2.31 2.22 -18.51
N ASN A 213 3.03 2.48 -17.41
CA ASN A 213 4.14 1.64 -16.99
C ASN A 213 3.65 0.49 -16.08
N SER A 214 4.02 -0.75 -16.40
CA SER A 214 3.69 -1.91 -15.58
C SER A 214 4.52 -1.99 -14.29
N GLU A 215 5.71 -1.37 -14.24
CA GLU A 215 6.55 -1.37 -13.03
C GLU A 215 5.92 -0.52 -11.92
N THR A 216 5.35 0.64 -12.27
CA THR A 216 4.58 1.49 -11.35
C THR A 216 3.50 0.70 -10.62
N ALA A 217 2.80 -0.20 -11.32
CA ALA A 217 1.78 -1.06 -10.72
C ALA A 217 2.36 -2.09 -9.72
N LYS A 218 3.58 -2.60 -9.93
CA LYS A 218 4.25 -3.51 -8.97
C LYS A 218 4.72 -2.76 -7.73
N GLU A 219 5.39 -1.63 -7.93
CA GLU A 219 5.95 -0.81 -6.85
C GLU A 219 4.86 -0.14 -6.00
N SER A 220 3.70 0.17 -6.60
CA SER A 220 2.56 0.83 -5.94
C SER A 220 2.10 0.17 -4.64
N CYS A 221 2.27 -1.15 -4.52
CA CYS A 221 1.92 -1.90 -3.31
C CYS A 221 2.56 -1.30 -2.05
N LEU A 222 3.82 -0.85 -2.13
CA LEU A 222 4.58 -0.31 -1.00
C LEU A 222 4.20 1.13 -0.65
N SER A 223 3.47 1.85 -1.51
CA SER A 223 2.98 3.20 -1.19
C SER A 223 1.98 3.22 -0.02
N CYS A 224 1.26 2.10 0.17
CA CYS A 224 0.28 1.89 1.23
C CYS A 224 0.63 0.71 2.17
N HIS A 225 1.30 -0.33 1.66
CA HIS A 225 1.79 -1.48 2.43
C HIS A 225 3.31 -1.42 2.66
N GLU A 226 3.83 -0.25 3.05
CA GLU A 226 5.22 -0.14 3.48
C GLU A 226 5.50 -1.16 4.59
N SER A 227 6.53 -1.97 4.34
CA SER A 227 6.87 -3.22 5.00
C SER A 227 8.25 -3.18 5.64
N ASN A 228 9.03 -2.14 5.36
CA ASN A 228 10.15 -1.71 6.17
C ASN A 228 9.63 -0.94 7.39
N PRO A 229 10.34 -0.96 8.53
CA PRO A 229 10.07 -0.09 9.67
C PRO A 229 10.57 1.35 9.42
N SER A 230 10.22 2.26 10.32
CA SER A 230 10.76 3.62 10.40
C SER A 230 11.07 3.99 11.86
N LYS A 231 11.54 5.22 12.10
CA LYS A 231 11.71 5.77 13.45
C LYS A 231 10.57 6.74 13.79
N ASP A 232 10.06 6.67 15.01
CA ASP A 232 9.17 7.70 15.54
C ASP A 232 9.94 8.98 15.92
N ALA A 233 9.22 10.01 16.37
CA ALA A 233 9.81 11.29 16.80
C ALA A 233 10.67 11.21 18.07
N GLN A 234 10.75 10.04 18.71
CA GLN A 234 11.62 9.74 19.85
C GLN A 234 12.83 8.88 19.45
N GLY A 235 12.87 8.40 18.19
CA GLY A 235 13.92 7.54 17.64
C GLY A 235 13.66 6.03 17.77
N ASN A 236 12.50 5.62 18.30
CA ASN A 236 12.15 4.20 18.46
C ASN A 236 11.79 3.60 17.10
N PHE A 237 12.17 2.34 16.86
CA PHE A 237 11.76 1.62 15.65
C PHE A 237 10.26 1.27 15.73
N THR A 238 9.53 1.51 14.64
CA THR A 238 8.10 1.21 14.52
C THR A 238 7.78 0.63 13.14
N ALA A 239 6.75 -0.20 13.05
CA ALA A 239 6.17 -0.61 11.77
C ALA A 239 5.39 0.55 11.15
N ASN A 240 5.64 0.86 9.87
CA ASN A 240 5.06 2.02 9.18
C ASN A 240 3.53 1.96 9.00
N THR A 241 2.90 0.80 9.17
CA THR A 241 1.47 0.60 8.93
C THR A 241 0.83 -0.26 10.01
N HIS A 242 -0.39 0.08 10.44
CA HIS A 242 -1.18 -0.72 11.39
C HIS A 242 -1.91 -1.92 10.71
N TYR A 243 -1.36 -2.35 9.58
CA TYR A 243 -1.79 -3.50 8.78
C TYR A 243 -0.63 -4.43 8.41
N GLY A 244 0.60 -3.91 8.41
CA GLY A 244 1.69 -4.48 7.62
C GLY A 244 2.53 -5.53 8.31
N THR A 245 3.38 -6.11 7.47
CA THR A 245 4.48 -6.99 7.85
C THR A 245 5.50 -6.19 8.66
N ARG A 246 6.05 -6.72 9.76
CA ARG A 246 7.10 -6.00 10.52
C ARG A 246 8.49 -6.14 9.92
N ASN A 247 8.64 -7.14 9.05
CA ASN A 247 9.91 -7.84 8.85
C ASN A 247 9.99 -8.56 7.48
N TYR A 248 9.13 -8.25 6.50
CA TYR A 248 9.16 -8.92 5.19
C TYR A 248 10.56 -8.82 4.55
N PHE A 249 11.26 -7.70 4.73
CA PHE A 249 12.65 -7.50 4.30
C PHE A 249 13.63 -8.56 4.84
N ALA A 250 13.38 -9.10 6.04
CA ALA A 250 14.16 -10.18 6.64
C ALA A 250 13.86 -11.56 6.02
N SER A 251 12.73 -11.71 5.33
CA SER A 251 12.35 -12.97 4.69
C SER A 251 13.21 -13.28 3.46
N LYS A 252 13.37 -14.59 3.19
CA LYS A 252 14.01 -15.06 1.95
C LYS A 252 13.21 -14.76 0.69
N HIS A 253 11.93 -14.38 0.82
CA HIS A 253 11.10 -13.99 -0.31
C HIS A 253 11.42 -12.56 -0.77
N ALA A 254 11.53 -11.60 0.15
CA ALA A 254 11.95 -10.23 -0.18
C ALA A 254 13.38 -10.17 -0.75
N GLN A 255 14.26 -11.04 -0.25
CA GLN A 255 15.67 -11.13 -0.68
C GLN A 255 15.88 -11.91 -1.99
N SER A 256 14.83 -12.41 -2.64
CA SER A 256 14.94 -13.28 -3.83
C SER A 256 14.61 -12.53 -5.13
N SER A 257 15.63 -12.37 -5.98
CA SER A 257 15.49 -11.86 -7.35
C SER A 257 14.76 -12.81 -8.32
N GLN A 258 14.33 -13.99 -7.86
CA GLN A 258 13.58 -14.96 -8.68
C GLN A 258 12.06 -14.80 -8.56
N LEU A 259 11.58 -13.86 -7.74
CA LEU A 259 10.15 -13.66 -7.45
C LEU A 259 9.64 -12.35 -8.06
N ASN A 260 8.39 -12.34 -8.52
CA ASN A 260 7.71 -11.13 -8.99
C ASN A 260 7.14 -10.33 -7.80
N GLN A 261 7.97 -10.14 -6.76
CA GLN A 261 7.62 -9.50 -5.49
C GLN A 261 6.27 -10.00 -4.93
N CYS A 262 5.42 -9.10 -4.42
CA CYS A 262 4.09 -9.39 -3.87
C CYS A 262 3.19 -10.19 -4.84
N LEU A 263 3.27 -9.89 -6.14
CA LEU A 263 2.46 -10.52 -7.20
C LEU A 263 2.83 -11.98 -7.49
N THR A 264 3.82 -12.53 -6.77
CA THR A 264 4.07 -13.98 -6.72
C THR A 264 2.98 -14.72 -5.92
N CYS A 265 2.49 -14.08 -4.85
CA CYS A 265 1.54 -14.66 -3.90
C CYS A 265 0.15 -14.01 -3.97
N HIS A 266 0.06 -12.78 -4.49
CA HIS A 266 -1.14 -11.97 -4.58
C HIS A 266 -1.60 -11.75 -6.02
N THR A 267 -2.85 -11.34 -6.18
CA THR A 267 -3.45 -10.88 -7.45
C THR A 267 -4.19 -9.58 -7.19
N THR A 268 -4.21 -8.64 -8.14
CA THR A 268 -4.82 -7.30 -7.95
C THR A 268 -6.23 -7.20 -8.51
N HIS A 269 -6.51 -7.86 -9.64
CA HIS A 269 -7.73 -7.64 -10.43
C HIS A 269 -8.92 -8.50 -10.06
N LYS A 270 -8.79 -9.41 -9.07
CA LYS A 270 -9.87 -10.31 -8.66
C LYS A 270 -9.67 -10.81 -7.24
N ALA A 271 -10.72 -10.76 -6.43
CA ALA A 271 -10.75 -11.41 -5.13
C ALA A 271 -11.07 -12.92 -5.23
N ASN A 272 -10.56 -13.71 -4.29
CA ASN A 272 -11.00 -15.08 -4.05
C ASN A 272 -12.37 -15.12 -3.33
N THR A 273 -12.92 -16.30 -3.06
CA THR A 273 -14.26 -16.43 -2.41
C THR A 273 -14.32 -15.80 -1.01
N ASN A 274 -13.17 -15.60 -0.36
CA ASN A 274 -13.04 -14.95 0.95
C ASN A 274 -12.79 -13.43 0.83
N GLY A 275 -13.04 -12.82 -0.34
CA GLY A 275 -12.81 -11.39 -0.59
C GLY A 275 -11.32 -10.98 -0.61
N SER A 276 -10.40 -11.94 -0.60
CA SER A 276 -8.97 -11.71 -0.43
C SER A 276 -8.23 -11.70 -1.77
N LEU A 277 -7.22 -10.85 -1.88
CA LEU A 277 -6.36 -10.69 -3.07
C LEU A 277 -5.31 -11.82 -3.19
N LEU A 278 -5.79 -13.06 -3.33
CA LEU A 278 -4.97 -14.28 -3.44
C LEU A 278 -5.41 -15.13 -4.65
N PRO A 279 -4.49 -15.77 -5.41
CA PRO A 279 -4.84 -16.65 -6.53
C PRO A 279 -5.57 -17.96 -6.17
N THR A 280 -5.83 -18.23 -4.89
CA THR A 280 -6.53 -19.42 -4.37
C THR A 280 -7.31 -19.06 -3.10
N ASP A 281 -8.36 -19.82 -2.78
CA ASP A 281 -9.15 -19.61 -1.55
C ASP A 281 -8.39 -19.98 -0.29
N LYS A 282 -7.58 -21.05 -0.36
CA LYS A 282 -6.65 -21.49 0.69
C LYS A 282 -5.27 -20.89 0.44
N PRO A 283 -4.67 -20.10 1.35
CA PRO A 283 -3.36 -19.50 1.12
C PRO A 283 -2.22 -20.52 0.95
N THR A 284 -2.31 -21.66 1.65
CA THR A 284 -1.38 -22.81 1.54
C THR A 284 -1.19 -23.32 0.11
N ASP A 285 -2.23 -23.18 -0.71
CA ASP A 285 -2.29 -23.74 -2.06
C ASP A 285 -1.51 -22.85 -3.05
N ASN A 286 -1.09 -21.64 -2.63
CA ASN A 286 -0.05 -20.86 -3.29
C ASN A 286 1.36 -21.34 -2.89
N CYS A 287 1.59 -21.63 -1.61
CA CYS A 287 2.90 -22.04 -1.10
C CYS A 287 3.40 -23.34 -1.78
N VAL A 288 2.52 -24.34 -1.95
CA VAL A 288 2.89 -25.64 -2.57
C VAL A 288 3.34 -25.53 -4.02
N LYS A 289 3.05 -24.43 -4.73
CA LYS A 289 3.47 -24.21 -6.13
C LYS A 289 5.00 -24.15 -6.26
N CYS A 290 5.68 -23.59 -5.26
CA CYS A 290 7.15 -23.51 -5.18
C CYS A 290 7.74 -24.49 -4.14
N HIS A 291 6.92 -24.96 -3.20
CA HIS A 291 7.34 -25.83 -2.09
C HIS A 291 6.54 -27.14 -2.08
N ALA A 292 6.66 -27.91 -3.16
CA ALA A 292 5.96 -29.18 -3.32
C ALA A 292 6.26 -30.16 -2.18
N GLY A 293 5.24 -30.92 -1.74
CA GLY A 293 5.38 -31.92 -0.68
C GLY A 293 5.63 -31.35 0.73
N LYS A 294 5.29 -30.08 0.98
CA LYS A 294 5.38 -29.44 2.29
C LYS A 294 3.99 -29.11 2.85
N THR A 295 3.85 -29.27 4.17
CA THR A 295 2.71 -28.79 4.96
C THR A 295 3.11 -27.48 5.63
N PHE A 296 2.20 -26.51 5.69
CA PHE A 296 2.45 -25.19 6.26
C PHE A 296 1.57 -24.93 7.48
N ASP A 297 2.21 -24.48 8.56
CA ASP A 297 1.53 -23.91 9.71
C ASP A 297 1.57 -22.38 9.54
N LEU A 298 0.47 -21.81 9.05
CA LEU A 298 0.39 -20.37 8.79
C LEU A 298 0.41 -19.55 10.08
N ASP A 299 -0.02 -20.10 11.22
CA ASP A 299 0.02 -19.38 12.49
C ASP A 299 1.43 -19.31 13.08
N LYS A 300 2.34 -20.21 12.70
CA LYS A 300 3.79 -20.11 13.02
C LYS A 300 4.62 -19.35 11.98
N LEU A 301 4.30 -19.49 10.69
CA LEU A 301 5.06 -18.87 9.60
C LEU A 301 4.64 -17.43 9.29
N MET A 302 3.37 -17.12 9.53
CA MET A 302 2.72 -15.85 9.22
C MET A 302 1.76 -15.52 10.38
N TRP A 303 2.34 -15.37 11.57
CA TRP A 303 1.60 -15.18 12.82
C TRP A 303 0.74 -13.91 12.79
N LYS A 304 -0.33 -13.88 13.59
CA LYS A 304 -1.13 -12.66 13.83
C LYS A 304 -0.57 -11.93 15.04
N ASN A 305 -0.46 -10.60 14.96
CA ASN A 305 -0.07 -9.78 16.10
C ASN A 305 -1.19 -9.80 17.18
N PRO A 306 -0.94 -10.28 18.41
CA PRO A 306 -1.94 -10.29 19.48
C PRO A 306 -2.04 -8.96 20.23
N THR A 307 -1.14 -7.99 19.99
CA THR A 307 -1.30 -6.60 20.50
C THR A 307 -2.28 -5.78 19.65
N ASP A 308 -2.86 -6.37 18.60
CA ASP A 308 -3.90 -5.74 17.79
C ASP A 308 -5.28 -5.84 18.44
N GLU A 309 -5.63 -4.83 19.23
CA GLU A 309 -6.94 -4.68 19.88
C GLU A 309 -8.12 -4.64 18.89
N ARG A 310 -7.88 -4.33 17.60
CA ARG A 310 -8.93 -4.18 16.58
C ARG A 310 -9.11 -5.41 15.68
N GLY A 311 -8.19 -6.38 15.73
CA GLY A 311 -8.21 -7.57 14.87
C GLY A 311 -8.06 -7.27 13.37
N HIS A 312 -7.48 -6.12 13.03
CA HIS A 312 -7.35 -5.57 11.68
C HIS A 312 -5.96 -5.77 11.04
N PHE A 313 -4.90 -6.07 11.80
CA PHE A 313 -3.58 -6.35 11.24
C PHE A 313 -3.63 -7.57 10.30
N THR A 314 -2.94 -7.49 9.17
CA THR A 314 -2.71 -8.68 8.34
C THR A 314 -1.74 -9.62 9.06
N ARG A 315 -1.68 -10.89 8.60
CA ARG A 315 -0.66 -11.83 9.08
C ARG A 315 0.74 -11.29 8.77
N ASP A 316 1.69 -11.47 9.66
CA ASP A 316 3.09 -11.09 9.42
C ASP A 316 3.68 -11.87 8.22
N HIS A 317 4.64 -11.27 7.50
CA HIS A 317 5.27 -11.87 6.31
C HIS A 317 6.77 -12.13 6.50
N SER A 318 7.20 -12.44 7.73
CA SER A 318 8.52 -13.04 7.99
C SER A 318 8.71 -14.37 7.26
N PHE A 319 7.62 -15.11 7.02
CA PHE A 319 7.64 -16.51 6.57
C PHE A 319 8.49 -17.40 7.49
N GLY A 320 8.44 -17.13 8.80
CA GLY A 320 9.24 -17.82 9.82
C GLY A 320 10.69 -17.33 9.96
N ALA A 321 11.09 -16.22 9.30
CA ALA A 321 12.37 -15.55 9.57
C ALA A 321 12.47 -14.97 10.99
N MET A 322 11.33 -14.67 11.62
CA MET A 322 11.20 -14.25 13.01
C MET A 322 9.84 -14.71 13.54
N LYS A 323 9.81 -15.45 14.66
CA LYS A 323 8.54 -15.87 15.29
C LYS A 323 8.03 -14.77 16.20
N TYR A 324 6.75 -14.86 16.60
CA TYR A 324 6.17 -13.90 17.54
C TYR A 324 6.83 -13.99 18.94
N GLU A 325 7.16 -15.19 19.41
CA GLU A 325 7.80 -15.38 20.72
C GLU A 325 9.23 -14.80 20.74
N ASP A 326 9.89 -14.76 19.57
CA ASP A 326 11.22 -14.20 19.41
C ASP A 326 11.21 -12.64 19.41
N LEU A 327 10.06 -11.99 19.19
CA LEU A 327 9.91 -10.52 19.21
C LEU A 327 9.90 -9.92 20.62
N GLN A 328 9.35 -10.61 21.62
CA GLN A 328 9.24 -10.04 22.98
C GLN A 328 8.49 -8.68 23.00
N ASP A 329 7.51 -8.50 22.12
CA ASP A 329 6.69 -7.28 22.04
C ASP A 329 5.98 -7.04 23.38
N ASP A 330 6.14 -5.82 23.90
CA ASP A 330 5.69 -5.39 25.22
C ASP A 330 4.21 -4.93 25.15
N PRO A 331 3.25 -5.65 25.77
CA PRO A 331 1.82 -5.34 25.64
C PRO A 331 1.43 -4.01 26.32
N ALA A 332 2.32 -3.35 27.06
CA ALA A 332 2.11 -1.99 27.56
C ALA A 332 2.51 -0.89 26.55
N THR A 333 2.93 -1.25 25.33
CA THR A 333 3.42 -0.31 24.30
C THR A 333 2.45 -0.13 23.15
N LYS A 334 2.74 0.82 22.26
CA LYS A 334 1.99 0.96 21.01
C LYS A 334 2.16 -0.33 20.19
N PRO A 335 1.10 -0.95 19.66
CA PRO A 335 1.21 -2.21 18.92
C PRO A 335 2.25 -2.20 17.80
N ILE A 336 2.48 -1.06 17.14
CA ILE A 336 3.47 -0.91 16.06
C ILE A 336 4.94 -0.80 16.52
N GLU A 337 5.23 -0.68 17.81
CA GLU A 337 6.61 -0.49 18.31
C GLU A 337 7.45 -1.77 18.20
N ILE A 338 8.73 -1.63 17.85
CA ILE A 338 9.67 -2.75 17.66
C ILE A 338 10.82 -2.60 18.66
N LYS A 339 10.64 -3.18 19.85
CA LYS A 339 11.62 -3.11 20.95
C LYS A 339 12.70 -4.21 20.90
N ASN A 340 12.51 -5.25 20.11
CA ASN A 340 13.36 -6.44 20.14
C ASN A 340 14.83 -6.15 19.76
N PRO A 341 15.83 -6.45 20.61
CA PRO A 341 17.24 -6.20 20.27
C PRO A 341 17.71 -6.94 19.01
N THR A 342 17.29 -8.19 18.81
CA THR A 342 17.67 -9.00 17.63
C THR A 342 17.06 -8.43 16.35
N MET A 343 15.80 -7.99 16.40
CA MET A 343 15.16 -7.31 15.27
C MET A 343 15.81 -5.95 15.00
N ILE A 344 16.12 -5.15 16.02
CA ILE A 344 16.78 -3.85 15.87
C ILE A 344 18.16 -4.00 15.19
N GLU A 345 18.97 -4.99 15.58
CA GLU A 345 20.24 -5.28 14.91
C GLU A 345 20.04 -5.84 13.48
N LEU A 346 18.98 -6.60 13.23
CA LEU A 346 18.64 -7.07 11.88
C LEU A 346 18.19 -5.92 10.96
N ILE A 347 17.39 -4.98 11.48
CA ILE A 347 17.02 -3.73 10.81
C ILE A 347 18.29 -2.94 10.48
N LYS A 348 19.12 -2.60 11.47
CA LYS A 348 20.37 -1.83 11.25
C LYS A 348 21.29 -2.48 10.20
N LYS A 349 21.30 -3.81 10.13
CA LYS A 349 22.14 -4.59 9.20
C LYS A 349 21.60 -4.63 7.78
N GLN A 350 20.28 -4.66 7.58
CA GLN A 350 19.64 -4.79 6.26
C GLN A 350 19.12 -3.45 5.70
N LEU A 351 18.87 -2.48 6.57
CA LEU A 351 18.34 -1.14 6.32
C LEU A 351 19.29 -0.10 6.96
N PRO A 352 20.54 0.02 6.46
CA PRO A 352 21.61 0.81 7.11
C PRO A 352 21.38 2.33 7.09
N GLU A 353 20.45 2.81 6.28
CA GLU A 353 19.94 4.18 6.34
C GLU A 353 19.14 4.45 7.63
N LEU A 354 18.44 3.45 8.17
CA LEU A 354 17.75 3.53 9.47
C LEU A 354 18.68 3.30 10.67
N ALA A 355 19.92 2.87 10.44
CA ALA A 355 20.93 2.72 11.49
C ALA A 355 21.51 4.07 11.97
N LYS A 356 21.28 5.14 11.22
CA LYS A 356 21.69 6.53 11.51
C LYS A 356 20.66 7.24 12.38
#